data_AF-A0A3N5IJ64-F1
#
_entry.id   AF-A0A3N5IJ64-F1
#
_cell.length_a   1.000
_cell.length_b   1.000
_cell.length_c   1.000
_cell.angle_alpha   90.00
_cell.angle_beta   90.00
_cell.angle_gamma   90.00
#
_symmetry.space_group_name_H-M   'P 1'
#
loop_
_entity.id
_entity.type
_entity.pdbx_description
1 polymer ?
#
loop_
_entity_poly.entity_id
_entity_poly.type
_entity_poly.pdbx_seq_one_letter_code
_entity_poly.pdbx_strand_id
1 'polypeptide(L)' 'PVGRNVMESIRQIQAFQHVRKTKGAEATPSGWKPGKATLKPGPDLVGKVWEVWKTNMAFDE' A
#
# COMPACT_ATOMS: atom_id res chain seq x y z
N PRO A 1 5.37 21.97 18.67
CA PRO A 1 4.69 20.66 18.47
C PRO A 1 3.80 20.74 17.23
N VAL A 2 3.66 19.65 16.47
CA VAL A 2 2.85 19.62 15.24
C VAL A 2 1.72 18.61 15.37
N GLY A 3 0.56 18.90 14.76
CA GLY A 3 -0.60 18.01 14.75
C GLY A 3 -0.35 16.73 13.94
N ARG A 4 -0.91 15.60 14.39
CA ARG A 4 -0.86 14.32 13.69
C ARG A 4 -2.16 14.04 12.95
N ASN A 5 -2.08 13.28 11.86
CA ASN A 5 -3.26 12.78 11.16
C ASN A 5 -3.65 11.39 11.70
N VAL A 6 -4.75 11.33 12.47
CA VAL A 6 -5.26 10.07 13.05
C VAL A 6 -5.65 9.07 11.97
N MET A 7 -6.19 9.54 10.84
CA MET A 7 -6.60 8.67 9.73
C MET A 7 -5.41 7.93 9.13
N GLU A 8 -4.22 8.54 9.12
CA GLU A 8 -3.01 7.87 8.62
C GLU A 8 -2.57 6.73 9.55
N SER A 9 -2.68 6.90 10.87
CA SER A 9 -2.40 5.82 11.82
C SER A 9 -3.34 4.64 11.64
N ILE A 10 -4.64 4.90 11.42
CA ILE A 10 -5.62 3.84 11.14
C ILE A 10 -5.30 3.13 9.81
N ARG A 11 -4.96 3.90 8.77
CA ARG A 11 -4.58 3.34 7.45
C ARG A 11 -3.37 2.41 7.57
N GLN A 12 -2.36 2.79 8.33
CA GLN A 12 -1.17 1.96 8.56
C GLN A 12 -1.51 0.65 9.26
N ILE A 13 -2.35 0.68 10.31
CA ILE A 13 -2.80 -0.54 11.00
C ILE A 13 -3.51 -1.49 10.02
N GLN A 14 -4.42 -0.98 9.19
CA GLN A 14 -5.12 -1.78 8.19
C GLN A 14 -4.16 -2.38 7.16
N ALA A 15 -3.16 -1.62 6.72
CA ALA A 15 -2.14 -2.10 5.79
C ALA A 15 -1.32 -3.26 6.38
N PHE A 16 -0.86 -3.12 7.63
CA PHE A 16 -0.15 -4.20 8.32
C PHE A 16 -1.02 -5.43 8.54
N GLN A 17 -2.31 -5.25 8.87
CA GLN A 17 -3.26 -6.36 8.98
C GLN A 17 -3.41 -7.11 7.65
N HIS A 18 -3.50 -6.39 6.52
CA HIS A 18 -3.58 -6.99 5.18
C HIS A 18 -2.33 -7.81 4.84
N VAL A 19 -1.13 -7.22 4.99
CA VAL A 19 0.15 -7.91 4.73
C VAL A 19 0.29 -9.16 5.61
N ARG A 20 -0.10 -9.09 6.89
CA ARG A 20 -0.08 -10.25 7.79
C ARG A 20 -1.08 -11.32 7.36
N LYS A 21 -2.29 -10.93 6.93
CA LYS A 21 -3.32 -11.86 6.44
C LYS A 21 -2.86 -12.60 5.17
N THR A 22 -2.13 -11.93 4.28
CA THR A 22 -1.56 -12.53 3.06
C THR A 22 -0.22 -13.22 3.31
N LYS A 23 0.24 -13.30 4.57
CA LYS A 23 1.54 -13.88 4.96
C LYS A 23 2.73 -13.26 4.19
N GLY A 24 2.64 -11.98 3.85
CA GLY A 24 3.66 -11.26 3.09
C GLY A 24 3.64 -11.50 1.58
N ALA A 25 2.68 -12.27 1.05
CA ALA A 25 2.54 -12.48 -0.40
C ALA A 25 2.07 -11.22 -1.14
N GLU A 26 1.49 -10.25 -0.43
CA GLU A 26 1.10 -8.96 -0.98
C GLU A 26 1.70 -7.80 -0.19
N ALA A 27 2.05 -6.72 -0.89
CA ALA A 27 2.49 -5.46 -0.33
C ALA A 27 1.50 -4.34 -0.65
N THR A 28 1.30 -3.43 0.31
CA THR A 28 0.41 -2.27 0.16
C THR A 28 1.22 -1.07 -0.36
N PRO A 29 1.01 -0.60 -1.60
CA PRO A 29 1.77 0.51 -2.17
C PRO A 29 1.43 1.86 -1.50
N SER A 30 2.10 2.94 -1.92
CA SER A 30 1.86 4.28 -1.37
C SER A 30 0.38 4.68 -1.51
N GLY A 31 -0.17 5.29 -0.46
CA GLY A 31 -1.57 5.70 -0.42
C GLY A 31 -2.60 4.56 -0.39
N TRP A 32 -2.17 3.31 -0.22
CA TRP A 32 -3.07 2.17 -0.18
C TRP A 32 -4.10 2.28 0.95
N LYS A 33 -5.34 1.89 0.62
CA LYS A 33 -6.50 1.77 1.51
C LYS A 33 -7.24 0.46 1.22
N PRO A 34 -8.07 -0.06 2.14
CA PRO A 34 -8.88 -1.24 1.87
C PRO A 34 -9.66 -1.12 0.56
N GLY A 35 -9.58 -2.14 -0.29
CA GLY A 35 -10.20 -2.17 -1.62
C GLY A 35 -9.33 -1.64 -2.76
N LYS A 36 -8.22 -0.93 -2.49
CA LYS A 36 -7.25 -0.54 -3.52
C LYS A 36 -6.32 -1.70 -3.90
N ALA A 37 -5.77 -1.64 -5.11
CA ALA A 37 -4.85 -2.63 -5.65
C ALA A 37 -3.58 -2.78 -4.79
N THR A 38 -3.11 -4.02 -4.63
CA THR A 38 -1.86 -4.38 -3.95
C THR A 38 -0.79 -4.78 -4.96
N LEU A 39 0.46 -4.85 -4.50
CA LEU A 39 1.58 -5.39 -5.25
C LEU A 39 1.82 -6.84 -4.85
N LYS A 40 2.26 -7.69 -5.78
CA LYS A 40 2.72 -9.05 -5.52
C LYS A 40 4.25 -9.08 -5.65
N PRO A 41 5.01 -9.04 -4.53
CA PRO A 41 6.45 -9.04 -4.60
C PRO A 41 6.97 -10.33 -5.25
N GLY A 42 7.92 -10.18 -6.18
CA GLY A 42 8.56 -11.30 -6.86
C GLY A 42 9.67 -10.81 -7.80
N PRO A 43 10.59 -11.69 -8.24
CA PRO A 43 11.70 -11.32 -9.12
C PRO A 43 11.24 -10.61 -10.40
N ASP A 44 10.12 -11.04 -10.98
CA ASP A 44 9.58 -10.48 -12.23
C ASP A 44 9.10 -9.02 -12.09
N LEU A 45 8.79 -8.59 -10.87
CA LEU A 45 8.32 -7.23 -10.58
C LEU A 45 9.48 -6.25 -10.32
N VAL A 46 10.69 -6.76 -10.07
CA VAL A 46 11.86 -5.92 -9.77
C VAL A 46 12.17 -5.01 -10.96
N GLY A 47 12.25 -3.70 -10.72
CA GLY A 47 12.44 -2.68 -11.76
C GLY A 47 11.20 -2.38 -12.62
N LYS A 48 10.10 -3.11 -12.41
CA LYS A 48 8.87 -3.01 -13.22
C LYS A 48 7.62 -2.61 -12.43
N VAL A 49 7.77 -2.19 -11.18
CA VAL A 49 6.64 -1.73 -10.33
C VAL A 49 5.79 -0.66 -11.01
N TRP A 50 6.42 0.22 -11.79
CA TRP A 50 5.76 1.29 -12.54
C TRP A 50 4.77 0.79 -13.60
N GLU A 51 4.86 -0.47 -14.03
CA GLU A 51 3.93 -1.07 -15.00
C GLU A 51 2.57 -1.34 -14.34
N VAL A 52 2.55 -1.72 -13.07
CA VAL A 52 1.34 -2.13 -12.33
C VAL A 52 0.83 -1.09 -11.33
N TRP A 53 1.66 -0.11 -10.98
CA TRP A 53 1.30 0.96 -10.04
C TRP A 53 1.82 2.32 -10.51
N LYS A 54 0.95 3.33 -10.45
CA LYS A 54 1.23 4.71 -10.86
C LYS A 54 1.05 5.66 -9.69
N THR A 55 1.77 6.78 -9.70
CA THR A 55 1.76 7.77 -8.60
C THR A 55 0.38 8.39 -8.35
N ASN A 56 -0.43 8.56 -9.39
CA ASN A 56 -1.81 9.05 -9.24
C ASN A 56 -2.70 8.11 -8.41
N MET A 57 -2.41 6.80 -8.38
CA MET A 57 -3.15 5.82 -7.58
C MET A 57 -2.95 6.00 -6.07
N ALA A 58 -1.93 6.77 -5.65
CA ALA A 58 -1.66 7.06 -4.24
C ALA A 58 -2.68 8.03 -3.62
N PHE A 59 -3.37 8.80 -4.44
CA PHE A 59 -4.31 9.82 -4.01
C PHE A 59 -5.75 9.36 -4.27
N ASP A 60 -6.73 10.04 -3.66
CA ASP A 60 -8.16 9.76 -3.87
C ASP A 60 -8.83 10.78 -4.80
N GLU A 61 -8.02 11.51 -5.58
CA GLU A 61 -8.46 12.48 -6.58
C GLU A 61 -8.96 11.82 -7.86
#